data_AF-A0A383AWQ3-F1
#
_entry.id   AF-A0A383AWQ3-F1
#
_cell.length_a   1.000
_cell.length_b   1.000
_cell.length_c   1.000
_cell.angle_alpha   90.00
_cell.angle_beta   90.00
_cell.angle_gamma   90.00
#
_symmetry.space_group_name_H-M   'P 1'
#
loop_
_entity.id
_entity.type
_entity.pdbx_description
1 polymer ?
#
loop_
_entity_poly.entity_id
_entity_poly.type
_entity_poly.pdbx_seq_one_letter_code
_entity_poly.pdbx_strand_id
1 'polypeptide(L)'
;MTLRDLSLKQEYRSDRDDVVSEFFIPCLTNSIQYDRTIEFISVKSLSTLTFGLENIQDHHAKIRLVSGHRFGTSDLNAIIKLFDQHKTSRLNGRLYLDKKIGNLIQDSKIRQLKKIIEDFKLEVKVAIPNSEYVDGVFEERMGIFRDTNDDAVAFSGTSNVTFDAENRNF
;
A
#
# COMPACT_ATOMS: atom_id res chain seq x y z
N MET A 1 6.34 -22.13 6.81
CA MET A 1 5.87 -22.52 5.46
C MET A 1 6.48 -21.52 4.50
N THR A 2 6.84 -21.94 3.29
CA THR A 2 7.53 -21.09 2.30
C THR A 2 6.59 -20.79 1.15
N LEU A 3 6.90 -19.82 0.29
CA LEU A 3 6.01 -19.46 -0.82
C LEU A 3 5.75 -20.64 -1.78
N ARG A 4 6.72 -21.55 -1.94
CA ARG A 4 6.56 -22.76 -2.78
C ARG A 4 5.58 -23.79 -2.23
N ASP A 5 5.36 -23.78 -0.92
CA ASP A 5 4.42 -24.70 -0.27
C ASP A 5 2.96 -24.24 -0.40
N LEU A 6 2.75 -23.00 -0.86
CA LEU A 6 1.42 -22.44 -1.02
C LEU A 6 0.71 -23.05 -2.24
N SER A 7 -0.53 -23.48 -2.04
CA SER A 7 -1.41 -23.98 -3.10
C SER A 7 -2.06 -22.81 -3.85
N LEU A 8 -1.25 -22.05 -4.60
CA LEU A 8 -1.71 -20.87 -5.35
C LEU A 8 -2.37 -21.27 -6.67
N LYS A 9 -3.43 -20.55 -7.04
CA LYS A 9 -4.04 -20.65 -8.38
C LYS A 9 -3.20 -19.87 -9.40
N GLN A 10 -3.29 -20.26 -10.67
CA GLN A 10 -2.68 -19.48 -11.75
C GLN A 10 -3.41 -18.15 -12.00
N GLU A 11 -4.71 -18.09 -11.67
CA GLU A 11 -5.56 -16.92 -11.82
C GLU A 11 -6.51 -16.83 -10.62
N TYR A 12 -6.76 -15.61 -10.17
CA TYR A 12 -7.76 -15.28 -9.17
C TYR A 12 -8.71 -14.23 -9.74
N ARG A 13 -10.01 -14.41 -9.57
CA ARG A 13 -11.03 -13.47 -10.01
C ARG A 13 -11.84 -12.97 -8.82
N SER A 14 -11.92 -11.65 -8.65
CA SER A 14 -12.64 -11.04 -7.51
C SER A 14 -14.15 -11.32 -7.49
N ASP A 15 -14.75 -11.76 -8.59
CA ASP A 15 -16.15 -12.17 -8.64
C ASP A 15 -16.40 -13.58 -8.10
N ARG A 16 -15.36 -14.39 -7.91
CA ARG A 16 -15.43 -15.82 -7.55
C ARG A 16 -14.58 -16.20 -6.36
N ASP A 17 -13.43 -15.57 -6.22
CA ASP A 17 -12.40 -15.88 -5.26
C ASP A 17 -12.28 -14.76 -4.23
N ASP A 18 -12.06 -15.12 -2.98
CA ASP A 18 -11.61 -14.13 -2.00
C ASP A 18 -10.11 -13.91 -2.18
N VAL A 19 -9.75 -13.04 -3.14
CA VAL A 19 -8.35 -12.75 -3.49
C VAL A 19 -7.54 -12.31 -2.27
N VAL A 20 -8.19 -11.67 -1.29
CA VAL A 20 -7.51 -11.23 -0.06
C VAL A 20 -7.08 -12.43 0.77
N SER A 21 -8.03 -13.28 1.13
CA SER A 21 -7.76 -14.40 2.04
C SER A 21 -7.09 -15.60 1.35
N GLU A 22 -7.34 -15.80 0.06
CA GLU A 22 -6.81 -16.93 -0.71
C GLU A 22 -5.45 -16.65 -1.38
N PHE A 23 -5.08 -15.38 -1.60
CA PHE A 23 -3.83 -15.02 -2.28
C PHE A 23 -2.96 -14.07 -1.45
N PHE A 24 -3.47 -12.88 -1.09
CA PHE A 24 -2.65 -11.86 -0.43
C PHE A 24 -2.20 -12.26 0.97
N ILE A 25 -3.12 -12.71 1.84
CA ILE A 25 -2.79 -13.09 3.23
C ILE A 25 -1.77 -14.23 3.27
N PRO A 26 -1.94 -15.35 2.52
CA PRO A 26 -0.96 -16.43 2.49
C PRO A 26 0.40 -15.97 1.99
N CYS A 27 0.45 -15.18 0.91
CA CYS A 27 1.70 -14.68 0.36
C CYS A 27 2.41 -13.74 1.35
N LEU A 28 1.71 -12.74 1.89
CA LEU A 28 2.26 -11.76 2.82
C LEU A 28 2.76 -12.40 4.13
N THR A 29 2.05 -13.41 4.63
CA THR A 29 2.42 -14.11 5.87
C THR A 29 3.69 -14.96 5.70
N ASN A 30 3.97 -15.44 4.48
CA ASN A 30 5.11 -16.31 4.19
C ASN A 30 6.21 -15.59 3.40
N SER A 31 6.22 -14.26 3.34
CA SER A 31 7.24 -13.46 2.64
C SER A 31 7.91 -12.45 3.56
N ILE A 32 9.15 -12.11 3.23
CA ILE A 32 9.95 -11.08 3.93
C ILE A 32 9.96 -9.76 3.18
N GLN A 33 9.43 -9.74 1.96
CA GLN A 33 9.36 -8.56 1.13
C GLN A 33 8.15 -8.62 0.21
N TYR A 34 7.48 -7.48 0.07
CA TYR A 34 6.39 -7.28 -0.88
C TYR A 34 6.60 -5.97 -1.64
N ASP A 35 6.77 -6.08 -2.95
CA ASP A 35 6.92 -4.92 -3.83
C ASP A 35 5.73 -4.82 -4.75
N ARG A 36 5.25 -3.60 -4.98
CA ARG A 36 4.07 -3.40 -5.81
C ARG A 36 4.03 -2.08 -6.54
N THR A 37 3.61 -2.10 -7.80
CA THR A 37 3.14 -0.94 -8.54
C THR A 37 1.63 -0.77 -8.38
N ILE A 38 1.19 0.47 -8.19
CA ILE A 38 -0.22 0.86 -8.12
C ILE A 38 -0.44 2.13 -8.93
N GLU A 39 -1.66 2.29 -9.46
CA GLU A 39 -1.99 3.45 -10.28
C GLU A 39 -1.84 4.76 -9.50
N PHE A 40 -2.43 4.81 -8.31
CA PHE A 40 -2.24 5.90 -7.36
C PHE A 40 -2.45 5.41 -5.93
N ILE A 41 -1.76 6.03 -4.98
CA ILE A 41 -1.96 5.77 -3.56
C ILE A 41 -3.10 6.63 -3.01
N SER A 42 -3.93 6.02 -2.16
CA SER A 42 -5.00 6.70 -1.42
C SER A 42 -4.98 6.27 0.04
N VAL A 43 -5.60 7.07 0.93
CA VAL A 43 -5.75 6.69 2.34
C VAL A 43 -6.54 5.39 2.47
N LYS A 44 -7.55 5.20 1.61
CA LYS A 44 -8.32 3.95 1.54
C LYS A 44 -7.39 2.79 1.22
N SER A 45 -6.64 2.85 0.12
CA SER A 45 -5.72 1.78 -0.30
C SER A 45 -4.70 1.42 0.79
N LEU A 46 -4.13 2.42 1.47
CA LEU A 46 -3.23 2.19 2.61
C LEU A 46 -3.93 1.51 3.79
N SER A 47 -5.14 1.97 4.15
CA SER A 47 -5.92 1.37 5.24
C SER A 47 -6.29 -0.06 4.95
N THR A 48 -6.53 -0.36 3.68
CA THR A 48 -6.98 -1.68 3.27
C THR A 48 -5.81 -2.66 3.21
N LEU A 49 -4.62 -2.20 2.79
CA LEU A 49 -3.36 -2.91 2.96
C LEU A 49 -3.11 -3.20 4.45
N THR A 50 -3.30 -2.22 5.33
CA THR A 50 -3.22 -2.39 6.79
C THR A 50 -4.10 -3.52 7.32
N PHE A 51 -5.40 -3.57 6.98
CA PHE A 51 -6.30 -4.62 7.47
C PHE A 51 -5.88 -6.03 7.02
N GLY A 52 -5.32 -6.16 5.80
CA GLY A 52 -4.76 -7.43 5.32
C GLY A 52 -3.49 -7.87 6.08
N LEU A 53 -2.80 -6.93 6.74
CA LEU A 53 -1.54 -7.15 7.45
C LEU A 53 -1.71 -7.37 8.96
N GLU A 54 -2.85 -7.00 9.55
CA GLU A 54 -3.09 -7.09 11.01
C GLU A 54 -2.96 -8.51 11.58
N ASN A 55 -3.14 -9.54 10.74
CA ASN A 55 -3.05 -10.95 11.14
C ASN A 55 -1.66 -11.56 10.94
N ILE A 56 -0.68 -10.80 10.44
CA ILE A 56 0.67 -11.30 10.20
C ILE A 56 1.45 -11.23 11.50
N GLN A 57 1.72 -12.39 12.10
CA GLN A 57 2.41 -12.48 13.39
C GLN A 57 3.83 -11.91 13.33
N ASP A 58 4.52 -12.14 12.22
CA ASP A 58 5.87 -11.64 11.96
C ASP A 58 5.81 -10.34 11.13
N HIS A 59 5.84 -9.21 11.82
CA HIS A 59 5.85 -7.84 11.26
C HIS A 59 7.20 -7.50 10.60
N HIS A 60 7.76 -8.43 9.83
CA HIS A 60 9.11 -8.35 9.27
C HIS A 60 9.12 -8.13 7.76
N ALA A 61 7.98 -8.25 7.09
CA ALA A 61 7.88 -8.06 5.66
C ALA A 61 8.11 -6.59 5.29
N LYS A 62 9.18 -6.30 4.55
CA LYS A 62 9.43 -4.97 3.98
C LYS A 62 8.45 -4.72 2.85
N ILE A 63 7.62 -3.68 2.96
CA ILE A 63 6.68 -3.32 1.90
C ILE A 63 7.20 -2.13 1.10
N ARG A 64 7.24 -2.24 -0.24
CA ARG A 64 7.64 -1.15 -1.13
C ARG A 64 6.57 -0.91 -2.20
N LEU A 65 6.06 0.31 -2.26
CA LEU A 65 5.05 0.72 -3.23
C LEU A 65 5.60 1.75 -4.20
N VAL A 66 5.30 1.57 -5.47
CA VAL A 66 5.50 2.59 -6.52
C VAL A 66 4.13 3.03 -7.00
N SER A 67 3.80 4.29 -6.78
CA SER A 67 2.54 4.92 -7.16
C SER A 67 2.73 5.81 -8.37
N GLY A 68 1.71 5.95 -9.22
CA GLY A 68 1.63 7.06 -10.16
C GLY A 68 1.57 8.43 -9.47
N HIS A 69 1.79 9.49 -10.25
CA HIS A 69 1.92 10.88 -9.79
C HIS A 69 0.59 11.64 -9.68
N ARG A 70 -0.54 11.02 -10.03
CA ARG A 70 -1.86 11.65 -9.93
C ARG A 70 -2.48 11.34 -8.56
N PHE A 71 -2.79 12.38 -7.79
CA PHE A 71 -3.39 12.24 -6.46
C PHE A 71 -4.64 13.13 -6.34
N GLY A 72 -5.65 12.61 -5.65
CA GLY A 72 -6.71 13.46 -5.11
C GLY A 72 -6.11 14.41 -4.08
N THR A 73 -6.59 15.66 -4.04
CA THR A 73 -6.08 16.68 -3.09
C THR A 73 -6.23 16.25 -1.63
N SER A 74 -7.32 15.55 -1.29
CA SER A 74 -7.55 14.96 0.02
C SER A 74 -6.53 13.86 0.36
N ASP A 75 -6.23 12.98 -0.59
CA ASP A 75 -5.28 11.88 -0.39
C ASP A 75 -3.86 12.40 -0.27
N LEU A 76 -3.45 13.35 -1.11
CA LEU A 76 -2.13 13.97 -1.04
C LEU A 76 -1.91 14.62 0.34
N ASN A 77 -2.88 15.39 0.83
CA ASN A 77 -2.79 16.02 2.15
C ASN A 77 -2.67 15.00 3.30
N ALA A 78 -3.37 13.87 3.19
CA ALA A 78 -3.30 12.81 4.20
C ALA A 78 -1.99 12.03 4.13
N ILE A 79 -1.51 11.71 2.92
CA ILE A 79 -0.21 11.05 2.69
C ILE A 79 0.92 11.94 3.21
N ILE A 80 0.90 13.25 2.91
CA ILE A 80 1.86 14.19 3.48
C ILE A 80 1.84 14.09 5.00
N LYS A 81 0.67 14.19 5.66
CA LYS A 81 0.58 14.06 7.13
C LYS A 81 1.07 12.71 7.68
N LEU A 82 0.88 11.61 6.94
CA LEU A 82 1.29 10.27 7.35
C LEU A 82 2.82 10.10 7.30
N PHE A 83 3.46 10.63 6.26
CA PHE A 83 4.91 10.54 6.04
C PHE A 83 5.68 11.77 6.54
N ASP A 84 5.00 12.81 7.01
CA ASP A 84 5.59 13.98 7.63
C ASP A 84 6.22 13.60 8.96
N GLN A 85 7.51 13.28 8.88
CA GLN A 85 8.38 13.05 10.01
C GLN A 85 8.78 14.40 10.63
N HIS A 86 7.81 15.19 11.08
CA HIS A 86 8.11 16.18 12.10
C HIS A 86 8.45 15.41 13.39
N LYS A 87 9.73 15.01 13.46
CA LYS A 87 10.46 14.91 14.71
C LYS A 87 10.06 16.12 15.53
N THR A 88 9.74 15.88 16.80
CA THR A 88 9.69 16.84 17.89
C THR A 88 11.09 17.44 18.14
N SER A 89 11.75 17.92 17.08
CA SER A 89 13.06 18.49 17.03
C SER A 89 12.90 19.83 16.34
N ARG A 90 12.86 20.87 17.18
CA ARG A 90 13.13 22.27 16.90
C ARG A 90 13.88 22.47 15.57
N LEU A 91 13.34 23.30 14.68
CA LEU A 91 13.91 24.56 14.19
C LEU A 91 13.46 24.86 12.74
N ASN A 92 12.82 26.02 12.58
CA ASN A 92 12.83 26.91 11.41
C ASN A 92 12.34 26.41 10.04
N GLY A 93 11.09 26.74 9.72
CA GLY A 93 10.63 26.84 8.34
C GLY A 93 9.12 26.94 8.23
N ARG A 94 8.60 28.17 8.14
CA ARG A 94 7.18 28.51 7.98
C ARG A 94 6.49 27.66 6.91
N LEU A 95 5.62 26.75 7.32
CA LEU A 95 4.46 26.35 6.52
C LEU A 95 3.21 26.74 7.30
N TYR A 96 2.76 27.97 7.05
CA TYR A 96 1.42 28.41 7.41
C TYR A 96 0.44 27.64 6.51
N LEU A 97 -0.07 26.52 7.00
CA LEU A 97 -1.27 25.91 6.46
C LEU A 97 -2.31 25.86 7.58
N ASP A 98 -3.45 26.46 7.28
CA ASP A 98 -4.43 26.99 8.21
C ASP A 98 -4.86 26.01 9.30
N LYS A 99 -4.71 26.50 10.54
CA LYS A 99 -5.38 26.00 11.75
C LYS A 99 -6.90 26.22 11.61
N LYS A 100 -7.60 25.43 10.78
CA LYS A 100 -9.07 25.47 10.78
C LYS A 100 -9.78 24.31 10.09
N ILE A 101 -9.31 23.07 10.23
CA ILE A 101 -10.19 21.91 9.98
C ILE A 101 -9.95 20.88 11.07
N GLY A 102 -10.63 21.08 12.20
CA GLY A 102 -10.82 20.05 13.20
C GLY A 102 -11.76 18.99 12.64
N ASN A 103 -11.36 17.72 12.76
CA ASN A 103 -12.28 16.63 13.03
C ASN A 103 -11.49 15.50 13.72
N LEU A 104 -11.68 15.44 15.04
CA LEU A 104 -11.06 14.55 16.02
C LEU A 104 -11.31 13.03 15.77
N ILE A 105 -12.03 12.68 14.71
CA ILE A 105 -12.32 11.29 14.30
C ILE A 105 -11.27 10.75 13.31
N GLN A 106 -10.50 11.62 12.64
CA GLN A 106 -9.44 11.19 11.71
C GLN A 106 -8.16 10.70 12.41
N ASP A 107 -8.02 11.04 13.68
CA ASP A 107 -6.75 10.94 14.39
C ASP A 107 -6.40 9.50 14.79
N SER A 108 -7.38 8.65 15.09
CA SER A 108 -7.15 7.24 15.44
C SER A 108 -6.77 6.39 14.23
N LYS A 109 -7.47 6.53 13.10
CA LYS A 109 -7.17 5.81 11.85
C LYS A 109 -5.82 6.21 11.28
N ILE A 110 -5.50 7.51 11.28
CA ILE A 110 -4.19 8.01 10.85
C ILE A 110 -3.08 7.50 11.77
N ARG A 111 -3.30 7.46 13.09
CA ARG A 111 -2.33 6.85 14.04
C ARG A 111 -2.13 5.35 13.78
N GLN A 112 -3.20 4.61 13.53
CA GLN A 112 -3.12 3.18 13.21
C GLN A 112 -2.35 2.95 11.91
N LEU A 113 -2.66 3.69 10.85
CA LEU A 113 -1.92 3.68 9.60
C LEU A 113 -0.43 3.98 9.81
N LYS A 114 -0.10 5.02 10.58
CA LYS A 114 1.29 5.38 10.90
C LYS A 114 2.03 4.24 11.60
N LYS A 115 1.37 3.57 12.55
CA LYS A 115 1.94 2.41 13.23
C LYS A 115 2.24 1.27 12.24
N ILE A 116 1.32 0.95 11.32
CA ILE A 116 1.58 -0.06 10.29
C ILE A 116 2.73 0.35 9.35
N ILE A 117 2.79 1.63 8.97
CA ILE A 117 3.90 2.14 8.14
C ILE A 117 5.25 1.89 8.82
N GLU A 118 5.31 2.14 10.13
CA GLU A 118 6.51 1.91 10.95
C GLU A 118 6.81 0.41 11.13
N ASP A 119 5.80 -0.40 11.47
CA ASP A 119 5.92 -1.83 11.73
C ASP A 119 6.36 -2.61 10.47
N PHE A 120 5.78 -2.29 9.30
CA PHE A 120 6.08 -2.97 8.02
C PHE A 120 7.15 -2.27 7.17
N LYS A 121 7.82 -1.25 7.72
CA LYS A 121 8.86 -0.46 7.04
C LYS A 121 8.40 -0.02 5.64
N LEU A 122 7.17 0.50 5.55
CA LEU A 122 6.55 0.85 4.28
C LEU A 122 7.33 1.97 3.59
N GLU A 123 7.85 1.67 2.40
CA GLU A 123 8.47 2.65 1.51
C GLU A 123 7.52 2.98 0.35
N VAL A 124 7.31 4.28 0.09
CA VAL A 124 6.50 4.73 -1.05
C VAL A 124 7.36 5.59 -1.95
N LYS A 125 7.34 5.28 -3.25
CA LYS A 125 7.93 6.10 -4.32
C LYS A 125 6.86 6.53 -5.31
N VAL A 126 7.04 7.71 -5.90
CA VAL A 126 6.14 8.26 -6.91
C VAL A 126 6.83 8.22 -8.27
N ALA A 127 6.20 7.57 -9.24
CA ALA A 127 6.63 7.51 -10.62
C ALA A 127 6.23 8.82 -11.34
N ILE A 128 7.23 9.65 -11.63
CA ILE A 128 7.07 10.92 -12.32
C ILE A 128 7.55 10.74 -13.77
N PRO A 129 6.74 11.05 -14.79
CA PRO A 129 7.16 11.02 -16.18
C PRO A 129 8.34 11.95 -16.41
N ASN A 130 9.34 11.50 -17.16
CA ASN A 130 10.55 12.28 -17.47
C ASN A 130 10.40 13.13 -18.74
N SER A 131 9.17 13.36 -19.20
CA SER A 131 8.89 14.11 -20.42
C SER A 131 7.47 14.67 -20.38
N GLU A 132 7.32 15.91 -20.86
CA GLU A 132 6.03 16.58 -21.03
C GLU A 132 5.16 15.92 -22.11
N TYR A 133 5.77 15.09 -22.99
CA TYR A 133 5.06 14.33 -24.02
C TYR A 133 4.45 13.02 -23.51
N VAL A 134 4.68 12.66 -22.24
CA VAL A 134 4.05 11.50 -21.59
C VAL A 134 2.86 12.02 -20.79
N ASP A 135 1.69 12.04 -21.41
CA ASP A 135 0.41 12.42 -20.81
C ASP A 135 -0.38 11.24 -20.23
N GLY A 136 0.15 10.02 -20.41
CA GLY A 136 -0.42 8.77 -19.93
C GLY A 136 -0.48 8.64 -18.41
N VAL A 137 -1.44 7.84 -17.93
CA VAL A 137 -1.53 7.47 -16.52
C VAL A 137 -0.57 6.30 -16.27
N PHE A 138 0.07 6.31 -15.11
CA PHE A 138 0.79 5.14 -14.62
C PHE A 138 -0.25 4.10 -14.22
N GLU A 139 -0.54 3.11 -15.05
CA GLU A 139 -1.60 2.10 -14.81
C GLU A 139 -1.06 0.73 -14.44
N GLU A 140 0.25 0.65 -14.18
CA GLU A 140 0.90 -0.59 -13.82
C GLU A 140 0.41 -1.11 -12.48
N ARG A 141 0.00 -2.39 -12.48
CA ARG A 141 -0.59 -3.09 -11.33
C ARG A 141 0.03 -4.47 -11.23
N MET A 142 1.28 -4.48 -10.79
CA MET A 142 2.08 -5.68 -10.62
C MET A 142 2.58 -5.75 -9.19
N GLY A 143 2.76 -6.95 -8.69
CA GLY A 143 3.42 -7.14 -7.41
C GLY A 143 4.21 -8.42 -7.35
N ILE A 144 5.16 -8.43 -6.42
CA ILE A 144 6.03 -9.58 -6.18
C ILE A 144 6.22 -9.74 -4.68
N PHE A 145 6.04 -10.97 -4.23
CA PHE A 145 6.38 -11.43 -2.89
C PHE A 145 7.70 -12.19 -2.97
N ARG A 146 8.56 -12.03 -1.96
CA ARG A 146 9.80 -12.80 -1.83
C ARG A 146 9.97 -13.31 -0.41
N ASP A 147 10.31 -14.59 -0.26
CA ASP A 147 10.55 -15.22 1.04
C ASP A 147 12.04 -15.34 1.41
N THR A 148 12.32 -16.00 2.53
CA THR A 148 13.69 -16.20 3.05
C THR A 148 14.55 -17.11 2.18
N ASN A 149 13.94 -17.92 1.31
CA ASN A 149 14.64 -18.84 0.41
C ASN A 149 14.91 -18.22 -0.97
N ASP A 150 14.58 -16.93 -1.14
CA ASP A 150 14.62 -16.22 -2.42
C ASP A 150 13.54 -16.66 -3.42
N ASP A 151 12.60 -17.51 -3.00
CA ASP A 151 11.45 -17.89 -3.81
C ASP A 151 10.52 -16.68 -3.97
N ALA A 152 9.91 -16.58 -5.15
CA ALA A 152 9.10 -15.43 -5.50
C ALA A 152 7.76 -15.81 -6.13
N VAL A 153 6.72 -15.06 -5.75
CA VAL A 153 5.40 -15.11 -6.36
C VAL A 153 5.13 -13.76 -6.97
N ALA A 154 4.98 -13.70 -8.28
CA ALA A 154 4.65 -12.48 -9.00
C ALA A 154 3.21 -12.53 -9.51
N PHE A 155 2.56 -11.37 -9.56
CA PHE A 155 1.22 -11.22 -10.12
C PHE A 155 1.10 -9.91 -10.88
N SER A 156 0.14 -9.90 -11.81
CA SER A 156 -0.32 -8.71 -12.52
C SER A 156 -1.83 -8.78 -12.64
N GLY A 157 -2.54 -7.66 -12.56
CA GLY A 157 -3.98 -7.65 -12.72
C GLY A 157 -4.58 -6.26 -12.85
N THR A 158 -5.88 -6.18 -13.08
CA THR A 158 -6.59 -4.91 -13.31
C THR A 158 -7.17 -4.30 -12.05
N SER A 159 -7.22 -5.05 -10.93
CA SER A 159 -7.88 -4.59 -9.72
C SER A 159 -7.05 -3.52 -8.96
N ASN A 160 -7.56 -2.29 -8.98
CA ASN A 160 -7.03 -1.15 -8.23
C ASN A 160 -7.22 -1.27 -6.71
N VAL A 161 -8.14 -2.12 -6.26
CA VAL A 161 -8.60 -2.11 -4.87
C VAL A 161 -8.46 -3.51 -4.30
N THR A 162 -7.25 -3.78 -3.84
CA THR A 162 -6.76 -5.14 -3.59
C THR A 162 -7.29 -5.77 -2.32
N PHE A 163 -7.80 -4.96 -1.41
CA PHE A 163 -8.23 -5.42 -0.09
C PHE A 163 -9.66 -4.99 0.25
N ASP A 164 -10.39 -4.39 -0.70
CA ASP A 164 -11.77 -3.94 -0.45
C ASP A 164 -12.73 -5.12 -0.64
N ALA A 165 -13.17 -5.70 0.47
CA ALA A 165 -14.05 -6.85 0.52
C ALA A 165 -15.42 -6.62 -0.17
N GLU A 166 -15.81 -5.36 -0.41
CA GLU A 166 -17.05 -5.03 -1.13
C GLU A 166 -16.86 -4.88 -2.65
N ASN A 167 -15.62 -5.02 -3.16
CA ASN A 167 -15.34 -4.71 -4.55
C ASN A 167 -15.49 -5.94 -5.48
N ARG A 168 -16.56 -5.93 -6.28
CA ARG A 168 -16.87 -6.95 -7.29
C ARG A 168 -16.49 -6.48 -8.70
N ASN A 169 -15.21 -6.19 -8.92
CA ASN A 169 -14.71 -6.01 -10.28
C ASN A 169 -14.63 -7.38 -10.99
N PHE A 170 -14.95 -7.39 -12.29
CA PHE A 170 -15.01 -8.59 -13.14
C PHE A 170 -13.62 -9.04 -13.62
#